data_AF-A0A6P6VA60-F1
#
_entry.id   AF-A0A6P6VA60-F1
#
_cell.length_a   1.000
_cell.length_b   1.000
_cell.length_c   1.000
_cell.angle_alpha   90.00
_cell.angle_beta   90.00
_cell.angle_gamma   90.00
#
_symmetry.space_group_name_H-M   'P 1'
#
loop_
_entity.id
_entity.type
_entity.pdbx_description
1 polymer ?
#
loop_
_entity_poly.entity_id
_entity_poly.type
_entity_poly.pdbx_seq_one_letter_code
_entity_poly.pdbx_strand_id
1 'polypeptide(L)'
;MDKLAIFALFSFHIFVASFGVANAATSSSFCSQTPYPDLCNSLSINTMSPQTSFNVRDAALKFTLSQAQYVQKLLSTMDLSSLNQLGKSAWADCVELYEDSIDNLNRAITSANPTKLDDAQTWLSAAIANHQTCQNGFLDFQLSSNLQSFPFLVNSTFSKHLSNSLAINKAALSAAAAHSSTQQIKGRRLLSSNGFPEWLSVGDRKLLQSSGGPTKADITVAQDGSGNYKTIAEALAAAKGKGGRVVIYVKQGIYKENVVVTMKNIMFIGDGIDATVVTGNKNVQDGSTTFRSATFAITGSGFIARDMTFENTAGPQKHQAVALRSGSDLSVFYRCSFKGYQDTLYVYAQRQFYRDCDVYGTQDFVFGDAIVVFQNCNFNLRRPLGNQMNTLTAQARTDPNENTGIIIHNSRITAASDLKSVQGSIRSYLGRPWQKYSRTVIMTTSIDNVIDPAGWLPWSGNFALSTLYYAEYMNSGPGAATGGRVKWGGFHILTSPAEAGKFSVGNFLAGNSWIPGTGVPFTSGL
;
A
#
# COMPACT_ATOMS: atom_id res chain seq x y z
N MET A 1 88.86 -18.69 -37.37
CA MET A 1 88.40 -18.92 -35.98
C MET A 1 86.88 -18.95 -36.07
N ASP A 2 86.30 -20.11 -36.39
CA ASP A 2 85.82 -21.13 -35.42
C ASP A 2 84.75 -20.52 -34.48
N LYS A 3 83.50 -20.98 -34.32
CA LYS A 3 82.80 -22.27 -34.47
C LYS A 3 81.28 -21.95 -34.47
N LEU A 4 80.46 -22.58 -35.30
CA LEU A 4 79.70 -23.83 -35.09
C LEU A 4 78.45 -23.69 -34.18
N ALA A 5 77.32 -24.12 -34.76
CA ALA A 5 75.98 -24.24 -34.18
C ALA A 5 75.90 -25.20 -32.98
N ILE A 6 74.78 -25.15 -32.22
CA ILE A 6 73.97 -26.31 -31.78
C ILE A 6 72.74 -25.81 -30.99
N PHE A 7 71.58 -26.35 -31.36
CA PHE A 7 70.31 -26.34 -30.64
C PHE A 7 70.38 -27.23 -29.40
N ALA A 8 69.90 -26.78 -28.24
CA ALA A 8 69.65 -27.65 -27.09
C ALA A 8 68.33 -27.26 -26.38
N LEU A 9 67.40 -28.22 -26.36
CA LEU A 9 66.21 -28.22 -25.52
C LEU A 9 66.60 -28.25 -24.04
N PHE A 10 66.02 -27.35 -23.23
CA PHE A 10 66.03 -27.48 -21.78
C PHE A 10 64.60 -27.47 -21.24
N SER A 11 64.18 -28.64 -20.76
CA SER A 11 63.00 -28.88 -19.94
C SER A 11 63.17 -28.17 -18.59
N PHE A 12 62.25 -27.26 -18.24
CA PHE A 12 62.21 -26.66 -16.90
C PHE A 12 61.08 -27.31 -16.08
N HIS A 13 61.47 -28.02 -15.02
CA HIS A 13 60.56 -28.54 -14.01
C HIS A 13 59.99 -27.38 -13.18
N ILE A 14 58.66 -27.27 -13.14
CA ILE A 14 57.95 -26.34 -12.25
C ILE A 14 57.95 -26.94 -10.84
N PHE A 15 58.69 -26.30 -9.93
CA PHE A 15 58.57 -26.50 -8.49
C PHE A 15 57.28 -25.82 -8.01
N VAL A 16 56.29 -26.59 -7.58
CA VAL A 16 55.09 -26.06 -6.92
C VAL A 16 55.42 -25.81 -5.45
N ALA A 17 55.65 -24.55 -5.09
CA ALA A 17 55.66 -24.11 -3.70
C ALA A 17 54.20 -23.84 -3.28
N SER A 18 53.67 -24.70 -2.42
CA SER A 18 52.36 -24.55 -1.80
C SER A 18 52.36 -23.38 -0.81
N PHE A 19 52.08 -22.17 -1.27
CA PHE A 19 51.63 -21.10 -0.39
C PHE A 19 50.15 -21.32 -0.10
N GLY A 20 49.85 -21.65 1.16
CA GLY A 20 48.49 -21.77 1.66
C GLY A 20 47.76 -20.46 1.48
N VAL A 21 46.89 -20.42 0.47
CA VAL A 21 45.87 -19.38 0.36
C VAL A 21 44.90 -19.63 1.51
N ALA A 22 44.97 -18.79 2.54
CA ALA A 22 43.83 -18.61 3.41
C ALA A 22 42.68 -18.09 2.53
N ASN A 23 41.79 -18.98 2.11
CA ASN A 23 40.54 -18.61 1.47
C ASN A 23 39.75 -17.79 2.48
N ALA A 24 39.87 -16.46 2.39
CA ALA A 24 38.85 -15.56 2.87
C ALA A 24 37.56 -15.99 2.17
N ALA A 25 36.64 -16.55 2.95
CA ALA A 25 35.33 -16.96 2.48
C ALA A 25 34.72 -15.82 1.66
N THR A 26 34.34 -16.12 0.42
CA THR A 26 33.53 -15.25 -0.44
C THR A 26 32.24 -14.91 0.28
N SER A 27 32.23 -13.76 0.96
CA SER A 27 31.06 -13.15 1.57
C SER A 27 30.00 -12.87 0.49
N SER A 28 28.76 -13.23 0.80
CA SER A 28 27.63 -13.42 -0.11
C SER A 28 27.26 -12.21 -0.98
N SER A 29 27.08 -12.41 -2.29
CA SER A 29 26.67 -11.39 -3.27
C SER A 29 25.28 -10.76 -3.03
N PHE A 30 24.46 -11.32 -2.14
CA PHE A 30 23.09 -10.87 -1.88
C PHE A 30 23.01 -9.69 -0.90
N CYS A 31 23.87 -9.66 0.13
CA CYS A 31 23.84 -8.62 1.15
C CYS A 31 24.37 -7.26 0.66
N SER A 32 25.26 -7.26 -0.34
CA SER A 32 25.85 -6.04 -0.90
C SER A 32 24.83 -5.14 -1.62
N GLN A 33 23.68 -5.69 -2.02
CA GLN A 33 22.61 -4.97 -2.70
C GLN A 33 21.49 -4.51 -1.74
N THR A 34 21.63 -4.79 -0.43
CA THR A 34 20.64 -4.38 0.57
C THR A 34 20.90 -2.94 1.04
N PRO A 35 19.87 -2.22 1.52
CA PRO A 35 20.05 -0.85 2.04
C PRO A 35 20.97 -0.77 3.27
N TYR A 36 21.11 -1.86 4.04
CA TYR A 36 22.00 -1.95 5.20
C TYR A 36 22.91 -3.21 5.12
N PRO A 37 23.94 -3.22 4.27
CA PRO A 37 24.77 -4.42 4.01
C PRO A 37 25.44 -4.98 5.27
N ASP A 38 25.95 -4.13 6.16
CA ASP A 38 26.63 -4.56 7.38
C ASP A 38 25.72 -5.38 8.31
N LEU A 39 24.46 -4.94 8.44
CA LEU A 39 23.44 -5.66 9.20
C LEU A 39 22.99 -6.97 8.52
N CYS A 40 23.06 -7.04 7.20
CA CYS A 40 22.78 -8.28 6.46
C CYS A 40 23.93 -9.29 6.63
N ASN A 41 25.17 -8.84 6.48
CA ASN A 41 26.37 -9.68 6.58
C ASN A 41 26.53 -10.31 7.97
N SER A 42 26.18 -9.59 9.04
CA SER A 42 26.23 -10.12 10.40
C SER A 42 25.27 -11.30 10.64
N LEU A 43 24.17 -11.38 9.88
CA LEU A 43 23.25 -12.51 9.91
C LEU A 43 23.83 -13.73 9.19
N SER A 44 24.46 -13.52 8.03
CA SER A 44 25.05 -14.59 7.20
C SER A 44 26.22 -15.30 7.89
N ILE A 45 27.04 -14.57 8.67
CA ILE A 45 28.19 -15.12 9.41
C ILE A 45 27.75 -16.13 10.49
N ASN A 46 26.55 -15.98 11.05
CA ASN A 46 26.03 -16.85 12.11
C ASN A 46 25.35 -18.14 11.59
N THR A 47 25.23 -18.31 10.27
CA THR A 47 24.56 -19.47 9.65
C THR A 47 25.59 -20.42 9.02
N MET A 48 25.95 -21.50 9.74
CA MET A 48 27.04 -22.46 9.41
C MET A 48 26.74 -23.44 8.23
N SER A 49 25.91 -23.06 7.25
CA SER A 49 25.46 -23.95 6.17
C SER A 49 25.64 -23.31 4.78
N PRO A 50 25.85 -24.09 3.69
CA PRO A 50 25.89 -23.55 2.33
C PRO A 50 24.66 -22.68 2.02
N GLN A 51 24.93 -21.43 1.66
CA GLN A 51 23.92 -20.37 1.54
C GLN A 51 23.23 -20.42 0.18
N THR A 52 21.96 -20.82 0.16
CA THR A 52 21.06 -20.52 -0.95
C THR A 52 20.37 -19.18 -0.71
N SER A 53 19.89 -18.51 -1.77
CA SER A 53 19.14 -17.25 -1.66
C SER A 53 17.91 -17.38 -0.75
N PHE A 54 17.25 -18.55 -0.76
CA PHE A 54 16.10 -18.84 0.11
C PHE A 54 16.50 -19.01 1.58
N ASN A 55 17.65 -19.63 1.87
CA ASN A 55 18.15 -19.75 3.24
C ASN A 55 18.46 -18.37 3.86
N VAL A 56 19.07 -17.47 3.09
CA VAL A 56 19.37 -16.09 3.53
C VAL A 56 18.09 -15.29 3.75
N ARG A 57 17.12 -15.40 2.83
CA ARG A 57 15.80 -14.77 2.95
C ARG A 57 15.09 -15.19 4.23
N ASP A 58 14.97 -16.49 4.46
CA ASP A 58 14.23 -17.01 5.61
C ASP A 58 14.92 -16.67 6.93
N ALA A 59 16.27 -16.69 6.97
CA ALA A 59 17.03 -16.23 8.11
C ALA A 59 16.79 -14.74 8.39
N ALA A 60 16.84 -13.89 7.35
CA ALA A 60 16.57 -12.47 7.48
C ALA A 60 15.15 -12.20 8.00
N LEU A 61 14.14 -12.89 7.46
CA LEU A 61 12.75 -12.73 7.92
C LEU A 61 12.54 -13.18 9.36
N LYS A 62 13.12 -14.32 9.77
CA LYS A 62 13.05 -14.80 11.16
C LYS A 62 13.72 -13.84 12.13
N PHE A 63 14.84 -13.24 11.73
CA PHE A 63 15.50 -12.23 12.55
C PHE A 63 14.68 -10.93 12.62
N THR A 64 14.14 -10.45 11.51
CA THR A 64 13.25 -9.28 11.50
C THR A 64 12.02 -9.51 12.38
N LEU A 65 11.43 -10.72 12.35
CA LEU A 65 10.34 -11.12 13.23
C LEU A 65 10.73 -11.05 14.71
N SER A 66 11.91 -11.56 15.09
CA SER A 66 12.36 -11.49 16.49
C SER A 66 12.56 -10.05 16.97
N GLN A 67 13.04 -9.17 16.10
CA GLN A 67 13.13 -7.73 16.39
C GLN A 67 11.74 -7.09 16.55
N ALA A 68 10.77 -7.46 15.69
CA ALA A 68 9.40 -6.98 15.81
C ALA A 68 8.76 -7.40 17.15
N GLN A 69 8.93 -8.67 17.54
CA GLN A 69 8.46 -9.21 18.82
C GLN A 69 9.12 -8.52 20.02
N TYR A 70 10.42 -8.23 19.93
CA TYR A 70 11.12 -7.46 20.96
C TYR A 70 10.53 -6.06 21.13
N VAL A 71 10.30 -5.33 20.02
CA VAL A 71 9.70 -4.00 20.07
C VAL A 71 8.26 -4.06 20.58
N GLN A 72 7.45 -5.02 20.12
CA GLN A 72 6.07 -5.19 20.62
C GLN A 72 6.06 -5.45 22.13
N LYS A 73 6.97 -6.27 22.64
CA LYS A 73 7.09 -6.50 24.09
C LYS A 73 7.40 -5.22 24.85
N LEU A 74 8.34 -4.40 24.36
CA LEU A 74 8.63 -3.10 24.95
C LEU A 74 7.39 -2.19 24.95
N LEU A 75 6.71 -2.11 23.81
CA LEU A 75 5.49 -1.30 23.64
C LEU A 75 4.39 -1.69 24.64
N SER A 76 4.19 -3.00 24.84
CA SER A 76 3.14 -3.54 25.71
C SER A 76 3.45 -3.45 27.21
N THR A 77 4.72 -3.30 27.59
CA THR A 77 5.14 -3.25 29.02
C THR A 77 5.53 -1.86 29.52
N MET A 78 5.58 -0.87 28.64
CA MET A 78 6.06 0.46 29.00
C MET A 78 5.11 1.20 29.95
N ASP A 79 5.68 1.89 30.94
CA ASP A 79 4.93 2.85 31.74
C ASP A 79 4.60 4.11 30.92
N LEU A 80 3.30 4.38 30.76
CA LEU A 80 2.76 5.50 30.00
C LEU A 80 2.40 6.69 30.89
N SER A 81 2.76 6.67 32.17
CA SER A 81 2.48 7.75 33.13
C SER A 81 3.01 9.11 32.68
N SER A 82 4.15 9.12 31.98
CA SER A 82 4.80 10.31 31.43
C SER A 82 4.13 10.87 30.16
N LEU A 83 3.22 10.12 29.52
CA LEU A 83 2.52 10.55 28.32
C LEU A 83 1.18 11.21 28.65
N ASN A 84 0.86 12.30 27.95
CA ASN A 84 -0.48 12.88 27.95
C ASN A 84 -1.46 11.98 27.16
N GLN A 85 -2.74 12.35 27.11
CA GLN A 85 -3.77 11.54 26.44
C GLN A 85 -3.51 11.36 24.94
N LEU A 86 -3.00 12.38 24.26
CA LEU A 86 -2.65 12.31 22.83
C LEU A 86 -1.49 11.34 22.59
N GLY A 87 -0.44 11.43 23.42
CA GLY A 87 0.69 10.51 23.40
C GLY A 87 0.28 9.07 23.71
N LYS A 88 -0.65 8.86 24.65
CA LYS A 88 -1.23 7.54 24.92
C LYS A 88 -2.03 7.00 23.74
N SER A 89 -2.77 7.86 23.03
CA SER A 89 -3.48 7.45 21.81
C SER A 89 -2.51 7.04 20.70
N ALA A 90 -1.44 7.81 20.46
CA ALA A 90 -0.40 7.47 19.49
C ALA A 90 0.34 6.17 19.89
N TRP A 91 0.58 5.97 21.19
CA TRP A 91 1.17 4.73 21.71
C TRP A 91 0.28 3.52 21.47
N ALA A 92 -1.03 3.64 21.69
CA ALA A 92 -1.99 2.58 21.42
C ALA A 92 -2.01 2.17 19.94
N ASP A 93 -1.81 3.14 19.02
CA ASP A 93 -1.60 2.84 17.60
C ASP A 93 -0.34 1.98 17.40
N CYS A 94 0.79 2.37 17.99
CA CYS A 94 2.02 1.59 17.88
C CYS A 94 1.87 0.14 18.33
N VAL A 95 1.17 -0.12 19.45
CA VAL A 95 0.94 -1.48 19.94
C VAL A 95 0.20 -2.32 18.89
N GLU A 96 -0.93 -1.82 18.38
CA GLU A 96 -1.74 -2.48 17.34
C GLU A 96 -0.92 -2.71 16.05
N LEU A 97 -0.18 -1.71 15.61
CA LEU A 97 0.58 -1.74 14.36
C LEU A 97 1.77 -2.71 14.39
N TYR A 98 2.40 -2.91 15.54
CA TYR A 98 3.47 -3.90 15.69
C TYR A 98 2.93 -5.33 15.78
N GLU A 99 1.73 -5.54 16.35
CA GLU A 99 1.03 -6.83 16.27
C GLU A 99 0.71 -7.19 14.82
N ASP A 100 0.15 -6.25 14.04
CA ASP A 100 -0.10 -6.43 12.61
C ASP A 100 1.20 -6.71 11.83
N SER A 101 2.31 -6.06 12.21
CA SER A 101 3.62 -6.28 11.58
C SER A 101 4.15 -7.70 11.84
N ILE A 102 3.96 -8.22 13.05
CA ILE A 102 4.32 -9.59 13.42
C ILE A 102 3.51 -10.59 12.58
N ASP A 103 2.20 -10.36 12.42
CA ASP A 103 1.34 -11.21 11.60
C ASP A 103 1.77 -11.20 10.12
N ASN A 104 2.06 -10.03 9.57
CA ASN A 104 2.59 -9.89 8.22
C ASN A 104 3.93 -10.65 8.03
N LEU A 105 4.85 -10.56 9.00
CA LEU A 105 6.13 -11.27 8.97
C LEU A 105 5.96 -12.79 9.08
N ASN A 106 5.09 -13.27 9.96
CA ASN A 106 4.77 -14.70 10.07
C ASN A 106 4.22 -15.26 8.75
N ARG A 107 3.33 -14.50 8.08
CA ARG A 107 2.83 -14.87 6.74
C ARG A 107 3.95 -14.90 5.71
N ALA A 108 4.85 -13.91 5.71
CA ALA A 108 5.99 -13.85 4.79
C ALA A 108 6.97 -15.03 4.99
N ILE A 109 7.17 -15.50 6.24
CA ILE A 109 8.01 -16.67 6.55
C ILE A 109 7.35 -17.96 6.06
N THR A 110 6.05 -18.15 6.33
CA THR A 110 5.33 -19.38 5.94
C THR A 110 5.15 -19.52 4.42
N SER A 111 5.34 -18.44 3.66
CA SER A 111 5.28 -18.42 2.20
C SER A 111 6.56 -18.92 1.49
N ALA A 112 7.15 -20.04 1.93
CA ALA A 112 8.39 -20.62 1.38
C ALA A 112 8.30 -21.12 -0.09
N ASN A 113 7.16 -20.94 -0.75
CA ASN A 113 6.96 -21.32 -2.16
C ASN A 113 7.28 -20.10 -3.06
N PRO A 114 8.13 -20.24 -4.11
CA PRO A 114 8.47 -19.17 -5.05
C PRO A 114 7.24 -18.42 -5.63
N THR A 115 6.11 -19.11 -5.75
CA THR A 115 4.83 -18.55 -6.24
C THR A 115 4.15 -17.55 -5.31
N LYS A 116 4.63 -17.40 -4.06
CA LYS A 116 4.10 -16.51 -3.02
C LYS A 116 5.07 -15.38 -2.61
N LEU A 117 6.21 -15.24 -3.30
CA LEU A 117 7.18 -14.17 -2.99
C LEU A 117 6.62 -12.76 -3.20
N ASP A 118 5.68 -12.57 -4.13
CA ASP A 118 4.98 -11.29 -4.35
C ASP A 118 4.03 -10.94 -3.19
N ASP A 119 3.36 -11.94 -2.62
CA ASP A 119 2.54 -11.77 -1.41
C ASP A 119 3.43 -11.38 -0.23
N ALA A 120 4.59 -12.04 -0.06
CA ALA A 120 5.56 -11.67 0.96
C ALA A 120 6.10 -10.24 0.77
N GLN A 121 6.34 -9.80 -0.47
CA GLN A 121 6.76 -8.43 -0.75
C GLN A 121 5.70 -7.43 -0.26
N THR A 122 4.44 -7.72 -0.53
CA THR A 122 3.28 -6.91 -0.12
C THR A 122 3.18 -6.83 1.41
N TRP A 123 3.29 -7.96 2.12
CA TRP A 123 3.21 -7.97 3.58
C TRP A 123 4.41 -7.28 4.26
N LEU A 124 5.60 -7.37 3.68
CA LEU A 124 6.77 -6.65 4.17
C LEU A 124 6.61 -5.13 3.99
N SER A 125 6.08 -4.68 2.85
CA SER A 125 5.70 -3.28 2.64
C SER A 125 4.64 -2.81 3.63
N ALA A 126 3.63 -3.63 3.93
CA ALA A 126 2.64 -3.31 4.95
C ALA A 126 3.25 -3.15 6.36
N ALA A 127 4.25 -3.97 6.72
CA ALA A 127 4.98 -3.80 7.98
C ALA A 127 5.83 -2.50 8.01
N ILE A 128 6.32 -2.02 6.87
CA ILE A 128 6.99 -0.73 6.76
C ILE A 128 5.99 0.41 7.00
N ALA A 129 4.81 0.34 6.37
CA ALA A 129 3.72 1.30 6.58
C ALA A 129 3.26 1.36 8.05
N ASN A 130 3.19 0.20 8.71
CA ASN A 130 2.89 0.09 10.15
C ASN A 130 3.94 0.81 11.01
N HIS A 131 5.22 0.58 10.74
CA HIS A 131 6.30 1.25 11.48
C HIS A 131 6.23 2.78 11.32
N GLN A 132 6.05 3.26 10.09
CA GLN A 132 5.92 4.70 9.82
C GLN A 132 4.69 5.29 10.51
N THR A 133 3.54 4.61 10.45
CA THR A 133 2.29 5.13 11.02
C THR A 133 2.36 5.25 12.54
N CYS A 134 3.03 4.30 13.19
CA CYS A 134 3.34 4.40 14.62
C CYS A 134 4.10 5.70 14.93
N GLN A 135 5.12 6.06 14.14
CA GLN A 135 5.84 7.32 14.32
C GLN A 135 4.95 8.54 14.01
N ASN A 136 4.18 8.49 12.91
CA ASN A 136 3.32 9.58 12.46
C ASN A 136 2.27 9.97 13.52
N GLY A 137 1.73 9.01 14.28
CA GLY A 137 0.79 9.32 15.36
C GLY A 137 1.33 10.33 16.38
N PHE A 138 2.65 10.29 16.68
CA PHE A 138 3.29 11.30 17.52
C PHE A 138 3.52 12.62 16.77
N LEU A 139 3.91 12.55 15.51
CA LEU A 139 4.22 13.73 14.69
C LEU A 139 2.98 14.57 14.39
N ASP A 140 1.83 13.93 14.13
CA ASP A 140 0.54 14.59 13.89
C ASP A 140 0.11 15.46 15.08
N PHE A 141 0.45 15.02 16.30
CA PHE A 141 0.21 15.77 17.54
C PHE A 141 1.36 16.70 17.95
N GLN A 142 2.37 16.87 17.10
CA GLN A 142 3.58 17.67 17.40
C GLN A 142 4.37 17.16 18.63
N LEU A 143 4.28 15.85 18.93
CA LEU A 143 4.96 15.18 20.05
C LEU A 143 6.30 14.57 19.63
N SER A 144 7.06 15.28 18.80
CA SER A 144 8.35 14.81 18.28
C SER A 144 9.37 14.52 19.40
N SER A 145 9.37 15.30 20.48
CA SER A 145 10.23 15.08 21.66
C SER A 145 9.91 13.78 22.40
N ASN A 146 8.63 13.42 22.53
CA ASN A 146 8.22 12.14 23.10
C ASN A 146 8.71 10.99 22.21
N LEU A 147 8.53 11.10 20.89
CA LEU A 147 9.02 10.09 19.96
C LEU A 147 10.54 9.89 20.04
N GLN A 148 11.32 10.97 20.16
CA GLN A 148 12.78 10.89 20.34
C GLN A 148 13.21 10.22 21.66
N SER A 149 12.33 10.20 22.66
CA SER A 149 12.58 9.49 23.93
C SER A 149 12.47 7.96 23.78
N PHE A 150 12.06 7.47 22.60
CA PHE A 150 11.95 6.05 22.27
C PHE A 150 12.88 5.67 21.11
N PRO A 151 14.21 5.52 21.34
CA PRO A 151 15.17 5.24 20.28
C PRO A 151 14.87 3.98 19.46
N PHE A 152 14.20 2.99 20.07
CA PHE A 152 13.80 1.76 19.40
C PHE A 152 12.70 1.97 18.34
N LEU A 153 11.99 3.10 18.38
CA LEU A 153 11.06 3.53 17.33
C LEU A 153 11.74 4.40 16.28
N VAL A 154 12.62 5.34 16.65
CA VAL A 154 13.22 6.31 15.69
C VAL A 154 14.43 5.74 14.95
N ASN A 155 15.38 5.16 15.67
CA ASN A 155 16.58 4.52 15.10
C ASN A 155 16.41 3.01 15.17
N SER A 156 15.25 2.54 14.71
CA SER A 156 14.80 1.19 14.94
C SER A 156 15.65 0.17 14.18
N THR A 157 16.37 -0.68 14.91
CA THR A 157 17.05 -1.87 14.34
C THR A 157 16.06 -2.72 13.55
N PHE A 158 14.82 -2.84 14.04
CA PHE A 158 13.71 -3.49 13.34
C PHE A 158 13.48 -2.90 11.94
N SER A 159 13.35 -1.57 11.80
CA SER A 159 13.11 -0.92 10.49
C SER A 159 14.23 -1.21 9.48
N LYS A 160 15.48 -1.25 9.93
CA LYS A 160 16.65 -1.54 9.08
C LYS A 160 16.66 -3.00 8.62
N HIS A 161 16.39 -3.93 9.53
CA HIS A 161 16.27 -5.35 9.17
C HIS A 161 15.07 -5.61 8.26
N LEU A 162 13.95 -4.93 8.49
CA LEU A 162 12.77 -5.01 7.62
C LEU A 162 13.07 -4.54 6.20
N SER A 163 13.77 -3.41 6.05
CA SER A 163 14.26 -2.90 4.77
C SER A 163 15.20 -3.90 4.06
N ASN A 164 16.13 -4.52 4.79
CA ASN A 164 16.97 -5.59 4.25
C ASN A 164 16.15 -6.82 3.82
N SER A 165 15.22 -7.28 4.66
CA SER A 165 14.33 -8.41 4.33
C SER A 165 13.52 -8.13 3.05
N LEU A 166 13.02 -6.90 2.89
CA LEU A 166 12.29 -6.47 1.71
C LEU A 166 13.17 -6.49 0.45
N ALA A 167 14.41 -5.99 0.53
CA ALA A 167 15.37 -6.01 -0.57
C ALA A 167 15.75 -7.44 -0.96
N ILE A 168 16.03 -8.29 0.02
CA ILE A 168 16.37 -9.71 -0.20
C ILE A 168 15.19 -10.45 -0.85
N ASN A 169 13.95 -10.23 -0.38
CA ASN A 169 12.76 -10.85 -0.96
C ASN A 169 12.55 -10.40 -2.42
N LYS A 170 12.75 -9.11 -2.72
CA LYS A 170 12.67 -8.56 -4.09
C LYS A 170 13.73 -9.13 -5.03
N ALA A 171 14.96 -9.30 -4.53
CA ALA A 171 16.04 -9.93 -5.29
C ALA A 171 15.71 -11.41 -5.60
N ALA A 172 15.17 -12.14 -4.62
CA ALA A 172 14.71 -13.52 -4.81
C ALA A 172 13.57 -13.61 -5.84
N LEU A 173 12.60 -12.68 -5.79
CA LEU A 173 11.51 -12.58 -6.78
C LEU A 173 12.06 -12.37 -8.20
N SER A 174 13.03 -11.46 -8.35
CA SER A 174 13.66 -11.15 -9.63
C SER A 174 14.44 -12.35 -10.19
N ALA A 175 15.17 -13.07 -9.34
CA ALA A 175 15.88 -14.30 -9.72
C ALA A 175 14.91 -15.42 -10.15
N ALA A 176 13.79 -15.59 -9.43
CA ALA A 176 12.76 -16.56 -9.78
C ALA A 176 12.10 -16.24 -11.13
N ALA A 177 11.82 -14.96 -11.40
CA ALA A 177 11.29 -14.51 -12.69
C ALA A 177 12.27 -14.76 -13.85
N ALA A 178 13.57 -14.51 -13.64
CA ALA A 178 14.61 -14.77 -14.63
C ALA A 178 14.72 -16.25 -15.00
N HIS A 179 14.67 -17.16 -14.02
CA HIS A 179 14.66 -18.61 -14.28
C HIS A 179 13.38 -19.10 -14.99
N SER A 180 12.24 -18.46 -14.72
CA SER A 180 11.01 -18.77 -15.46
C SER A 180 11.04 -18.28 -16.91
N SER A 181 11.86 -17.27 -17.25
CA SER A 181 11.97 -16.74 -18.62
C SER A 181 12.84 -17.61 -19.55
N THR A 182 13.72 -18.45 -18.98
CA THR A 182 14.54 -19.42 -19.74
C THR A 182 13.80 -20.69 -20.16
N GLN A 183 12.59 -20.94 -19.62
CA GLN A 183 11.65 -21.89 -20.20
C GLN A 183 10.53 -21.08 -20.88
N GLN A 184 10.32 -21.27 -22.19
CA GLN A 184 9.19 -20.66 -22.91
C GLN A 184 7.86 -21.18 -22.36
N ILE A 185 7.42 -20.65 -21.23
CA ILE A 185 6.07 -20.79 -20.73
C ILE A 185 5.55 -19.38 -20.59
N LYS A 186 4.68 -18.97 -21.52
CA LYS A 186 3.79 -17.83 -21.37
C LYS A 186 2.97 -18.07 -20.09
N GLY A 187 3.51 -17.64 -18.95
CA GLY A 187 2.96 -17.86 -17.63
C GLY A 187 1.68 -17.06 -17.42
N ARG A 188 0.59 -17.49 -18.05
CA ARG A 188 -0.73 -17.34 -17.44
C ARG A 188 -0.64 -18.06 -16.11
N ARG A 189 -0.69 -17.34 -15.00
CA ARG A 189 -0.99 -17.93 -13.68
C ARG A 189 -2.24 -18.78 -13.91
N LEU A 190 -2.10 -20.10 -13.88
CA LEU A 190 -3.21 -21.02 -14.15
C LEU A 190 -4.28 -20.69 -13.11
N LEU A 191 -5.35 -20.02 -13.56
CA LEU A 191 -6.61 -20.06 -12.87
C LEU A 191 -6.92 -21.55 -12.63
N SER A 192 -7.55 -21.88 -11.50
CA SER A 192 -8.14 -23.22 -11.35
C SER A 192 -8.95 -23.56 -12.62
N SER A 193 -9.17 -24.84 -12.93
CA SER A 193 -9.88 -25.29 -14.15
C SER A 193 -11.22 -24.58 -14.43
N ASN A 194 -11.75 -23.85 -13.45
CA ASN A 194 -12.99 -23.09 -13.49
C ASN A 194 -12.81 -21.56 -13.66
N GLY A 195 -11.59 -21.01 -13.77
CA GLY A 195 -11.37 -19.58 -14.02
C GLY A 195 -11.35 -18.65 -12.80
N PHE A 196 -11.25 -19.19 -11.57
CA PHE A 196 -11.36 -18.41 -10.33
C PHE A 196 -10.23 -18.67 -9.31
N PRO A 197 -9.92 -17.71 -8.41
CA PRO A 197 -8.92 -17.87 -7.35
C PRO A 197 -9.32 -18.92 -6.31
N GLU A 198 -8.34 -19.61 -5.69
CA GLU A 198 -8.60 -20.66 -4.68
C GLU A 198 -9.31 -20.15 -3.41
N TRP A 199 -9.05 -18.90 -3.02
CA TRP A 199 -9.67 -18.29 -1.84
C TRP A 199 -11.15 -17.94 -2.03
N LEU A 200 -11.66 -18.03 -3.26
CA LEU A 200 -13.05 -17.72 -3.59
C LEU A 200 -13.90 -19.00 -3.68
N SER A 201 -14.93 -19.08 -2.85
CA SER A 201 -15.78 -20.27 -2.76
C SER A 201 -16.71 -20.43 -3.97
N VAL A 202 -17.25 -21.64 -4.18
CA VAL A 202 -18.27 -21.91 -5.21
C VAL A 202 -19.54 -21.07 -4.99
N GLY A 203 -19.91 -20.82 -3.73
CA GLY A 203 -21.07 -20.01 -3.37
C GLY A 203 -20.90 -18.55 -3.79
N ASP A 204 -19.72 -17.99 -3.54
CA ASP A 204 -19.36 -16.64 -3.99
C ASP A 204 -19.43 -16.53 -5.50
N ARG A 205 -18.91 -17.52 -6.24
CA ARG A 205 -19.00 -17.56 -7.70
C ARG A 205 -20.44 -17.45 -8.23
N LYS A 206 -21.39 -18.11 -7.58
CA LYS A 206 -22.82 -18.09 -7.97
C LYS A 206 -23.50 -16.75 -7.68
N LEU A 207 -23.19 -16.13 -6.54
CA LEU A 207 -23.67 -14.79 -6.17
C LEU A 207 -23.18 -13.72 -7.17
N LEU A 208 -22.04 -13.95 -7.83
CA LEU A 208 -21.40 -13.02 -8.75
C LEU A 208 -21.84 -13.19 -10.22
N GLN A 209 -22.40 -14.34 -10.58
CA GLN A 209 -22.88 -14.65 -11.93
C GLN A 209 -24.37 -14.36 -12.14
N SER A 210 -25.14 -14.08 -11.08
CA SER A 210 -26.56 -13.74 -11.20
C SER A 210 -26.74 -12.33 -11.74
N SER A 211 -27.17 -12.25 -13.00
CA SER A 211 -27.60 -11.01 -13.65
C SER A 211 -29.03 -10.68 -13.19
N GLY A 212 -29.16 -9.93 -12.09
CA GLY A 212 -30.44 -9.39 -11.63
C GLY A 212 -30.99 -10.01 -10.34
N GLY A 213 -31.26 -9.14 -9.35
CA GLY A 213 -31.83 -9.49 -8.04
C GLY A 213 -30.80 -9.45 -6.89
N PRO A 214 -31.21 -9.09 -5.66
CA PRO A 214 -30.28 -8.95 -4.55
C PRO A 214 -29.62 -10.31 -4.28
N THR A 215 -28.28 -10.32 -4.31
CA THR A 215 -27.47 -11.38 -3.71
C THR A 215 -28.07 -11.73 -2.35
N LYS A 216 -28.45 -12.99 -2.14
CA LYS A 216 -29.06 -13.46 -0.87
C LYS A 216 -28.12 -13.08 0.28
N ALA A 217 -28.41 -11.98 0.95
CA ALA A 217 -27.58 -11.45 2.01
C ALA A 217 -27.64 -12.40 3.21
N ASP A 218 -26.51 -12.62 3.86
CA ASP A 218 -26.43 -13.40 5.10
C ASP A 218 -26.98 -12.63 6.29
N ILE A 219 -26.83 -11.30 6.24
CA ILE A 219 -27.26 -10.36 7.27
C ILE A 219 -27.78 -9.11 6.60
N THR A 220 -28.95 -8.63 7.03
CA THR A 220 -29.54 -7.36 6.60
C THR A 220 -29.52 -6.36 7.74
N VAL A 221 -29.04 -5.14 7.48
CA VAL A 221 -29.08 -4.00 8.40
C VAL A 221 -30.11 -3.00 7.91
N ALA A 222 -31.06 -2.61 8.77
CA ALA A 222 -32.06 -1.61 8.43
C ALA A 222 -32.50 -0.81 9.68
N GLN A 223 -32.37 0.52 9.63
CA GLN A 223 -32.73 1.40 10.75
C GLN A 223 -34.23 1.38 11.07
N ASP A 224 -35.07 1.09 10.06
CA ASP A 224 -36.53 0.98 10.16
C ASP A 224 -37.02 -0.32 10.86
N GLY A 225 -36.10 -1.24 11.20
CA GLY A 225 -36.42 -2.53 11.82
C GLY A 225 -36.83 -3.63 10.85
N SER A 226 -36.79 -3.40 9.54
CA SER A 226 -37.12 -4.41 8.52
C SER A 226 -35.98 -5.40 8.22
N GLY A 227 -34.83 -5.26 8.89
CA GLY A 227 -33.64 -6.10 8.77
C GLY A 227 -33.39 -6.98 10.00
N ASN A 228 -32.27 -7.69 10.02
CA ASN A 228 -31.84 -8.48 11.18
C ASN A 228 -31.30 -7.61 12.31
N TYR A 229 -30.62 -6.51 11.97
CA TYR A 229 -30.01 -5.57 12.91
C TYR A 229 -30.31 -4.12 12.52
N LYS A 230 -30.21 -3.20 13.48
CA LYS A 230 -30.42 -1.76 13.22
C LYS A 230 -29.11 -1.04 12.93
N THR A 231 -27.99 -1.59 13.40
CA THR A 231 -26.66 -0.99 13.27
C THR A 231 -25.69 -1.91 12.52
N ILE A 232 -24.67 -1.31 11.92
CA ILE A 232 -23.59 -2.06 11.25
C ILE A 232 -22.74 -2.81 12.29
N ALA A 233 -22.49 -2.21 13.45
CA ALA A 233 -21.74 -2.83 14.53
C ALA A 233 -22.35 -4.17 14.99
N GLU A 234 -23.68 -4.23 15.17
CA GLU A 234 -24.39 -5.46 15.53
C GLU A 234 -24.26 -6.55 14.45
N ALA A 235 -24.40 -6.17 13.18
CA ALA A 235 -24.23 -7.11 12.07
C ALA A 235 -22.80 -7.67 12.00
N LEU A 236 -21.78 -6.85 12.23
CA LEU A 236 -20.39 -7.30 12.29
C LEU A 236 -20.14 -8.21 13.48
N ALA A 237 -20.73 -7.94 14.64
CA ALA A 237 -20.66 -8.83 15.79
C ALA A 237 -21.25 -10.21 15.48
N ALA A 238 -22.38 -10.25 14.76
CA ALA A 238 -23.03 -11.48 14.33
C ALA A 238 -22.33 -12.21 13.16
N ALA A 239 -21.49 -11.50 12.39
CA ALA A 239 -20.69 -12.10 11.33
C ALA A 239 -19.46 -12.86 11.85
N LYS A 240 -19.04 -12.61 13.10
CA LYS A 240 -17.86 -13.26 13.70
C LYS A 240 -18.03 -14.79 13.73
N GLY A 241 -16.95 -15.50 13.38
CA GLY A 241 -16.90 -16.96 13.40
C GLY A 241 -17.61 -17.66 12.23
N LYS A 242 -18.27 -16.92 11.33
CA LYS A 242 -18.79 -17.50 10.09
C LYS A 242 -17.65 -17.85 9.13
N GLY A 243 -17.73 -19.04 8.51
CA GLY A 243 -16.78 -19.47 7.48
C GLY A 243 -17.19 -18.97 6.09
N GLY A 244 -16.21 -18.73 5.22
CA GLY A 244 -16.46 -18.20 3.87
C GLY A 244 -16.67 -16.68 3.86
N ARG A 245 -17.27 -16.16 2.78
CA ARG A 245 -17.64 -14.75 2.68
C ARG A 245 -18.99 -14.50 3.34
N VAL A 246 -19.09 -13.40 4.09
CA VAL A 246 -20.35 -12.96 4.71
C VAL A 246 -20.83 -11.69 3.99
N VAL A 247 -22.01 -11.76 3.40
CA VAL A 247 -22.66 -10.65 2.71
C VAL A 247 -23.59 -9.92 3.68
N ILE A 248 -23.22 -8.68 4.01
CA ILE A 248 -24.01 -7.76 4.82
C ILE A 248 -24.67 -6.74 3.88
N TYR A 249 -25.99 -6.83 3.74
CA TYR A 249 -26.78 -5.86 3.01
C TYR A 249 -27.22 -4.75 3.95
N VAL A 250 -26.87 -3.51 3.63
CA VAL A 250 -27.15 -2.33 4.44
C VAL A 250 -28.15 -1.48 3.67
N LYS A 251 -29.40 -1.45 4.15
CA LYS A 251 -30.46 -0.68 3.49
C LYS A 251 -30.16 0.81 3.50
N GLN A 252 -30.92 1.56 2.71
CA GLN A 252 -30.86 3.02 2.67
C GLN A 252 -31.00 3.63 4.07
N GLY A 253 -30.24 4.69 4.33
CA GLY A 253 -30.18 5.33 5.63
C GLY A 253 -28.85 6.01 5.88
N ILE A 254 -28.83 6.82 6.94
CA ILE A 254 -27.62 7.48 7.43
C ILE A 254 -27.20 6.82 8.73
N TYR A 255 -26.13 6.03 8.66
CA TYR A 255 -25.57 5.26 9.76
C TYR A 255 -24.45 6.07 10.42
N LYS A 256 -24.77 6.70 11.56
CA LYS A 256 -23.82 7.49 12.36
C LYS A 256 -23.00 6.57 13.26
N GLU A 257 -22.01 5.88 12.67
CA GLU A 257 -21.20 4.87 13.34
C GLU A 257 -19.72 4.99 12.93
N ASN A 258 -18.81 4.81 13.89
CA ASN A 258 -17.41 4.51 13.59
C ASN A 258 -17.23 2.99 13.56
N VAL A 259 -16.92 2.44 12.39
CA VAL A 259 -16.92 1.00 12.15
C VAL A 259 -15.50 0.48 11.95
N VAL A 260 -15.17 -0.66 12.57
CA VAL A 260 -13.91 -1.38 12.35
C VAL A 260 -14.21 -2.81 11.92
N VAL A 261 -13.67 -3.22 10.77
CA VAL A 261 -13.83 -4.56 10.19
C VAL A 261 -12.51 -5.32 10.24
N THR A 262 -12.40 -6.24 11.18
CA THR A 262 -11.20 -7.08 11.38
C THR A 262 -11.32 -8.48 10.77
N MET A 263 -12.55 -8.94 10.50
CA MET A 263 -12.80 -10.26 9.94
C MET A 263 -12.51 -10.31 8.44
N LYS A 264 -12.04 -11.46 7.96
CA LYS A 264 -11.75 -11.71 6.54
C LYS A 264 -13.04 -11.94 5.75
N ASN A 265 -12.99 -11.66 4.45
CA ASN A 265 -14.03 -11.96 3.46
C ASN A 265 -15.42 -11.35 3.77
N ILE A 266 -15.47 -10.16 4.35
CA ILE A 266 -16.73 -9.45 4.56
C ILE A 266 -17.09 -8.66 3.30
N MET A 267 -18.35 -8.75 2.86
CA MET A 267 -18.88 -7.97 1.74
C MET A 267 -20.03 -7.08 2.21
N PHE A 268 -19.94 -5.79 1.96
CA PHE A 268 -21.00 -4.81 2.18
C PHE A 268 -21.66 -4.44 0.86
N ILE A 269 -23.00 -4.41 0.86
CA ILE A 269 -23.80 -3.96 -0.29
C ILE A 269 -24.83 -2.96 0.23
N GLY A 270 -24.85 -1.76 -0.33
CA GLY A 270 -25.87 -0.75 -0.04
C GLY A 270 -27.02 -0.74 -1.04
N ASP A 271 -28.03 0.10 -0.78
CA ASP A 271 -29.13 0.38 -1.71
C ASP A 271 -28.74 1.32 -2.84
N GLY A 272 -27.56 1.92 -2.79
CA GLY A 272 -27.09 2.89 -3.76
C GLY A 272 -26.07 3.84 -3.15
N ILE A 273 -25.17 4.34 -4.00
CA ILE A 273 -24.06 5.21 -3.59
C ILE A 273 -24.51 6.39 -2.71
N ASP A 274 -25.64 7.05 -3.02
CA ASP A 274 -26.20 8.15 -2.23
C ASP A 274 -27.36 7.75 -1.29
N ALA A 275 -27.78 6.49 -1.32
CA ALA A 275 -28.89 5.99 -0.49
C ALA A 275 -28.42 5.44 0.85
N THR A 276 -27.28 4.74 0.86
CA THR A 276 -26.68 4.14 2.06
C THR A 276 -25.40 4.87 2.44
N VAL A 277 -25.43 5.62 3.54
CA VAL A 277 -24.32 6.48 3.98
C VAL A 277 -23.85 6.08 5.38
N VAL A 278 -22.55 5.79 5.54
CA VAL A 278 -21.91 5.66 6.85
C VAL A 278 -21.13 6.93 7.14
N THR A 279 -21.41 7.58 8.27
CA THR A 279 -20.84 8.90 8.60
C THR A 279 -20.27 8.97 10.01
N GLY A 280 -19.17 9.69 10.14
CA GLY A 280 -18.52 10.06 11.40
C GLY A 280 -17.90 11.45 11.32
N ASN A 281 -17.20 11.88 12.36
CA ASN A 281 -16.58 13.21 12.45
C ASN A 281 -15.31 13.25 13.31
N LYS A 282 -14.68 12.10 13.59
CA LYS A 282 -13.40 12.06 14.32
C LYS A 282 -12.32 12.75 13.49
N ASN A 283 -11.42 13.45 14.16
CA ASN A 283 -10.40 14.29 13.53
C ASN A 283 -9.22 14.55 14.46
N VAL A 284 -8.11 15.03 13.89
CA VAL A 284 -6.87 15.31 14.65
C VAL A 284 -7.01 16.49 15.61
N GLN A 285 -7.68 17.56 15.18
CA GLN A 285 -7.86 18.76 16.00
C GLN A 285 -8.56 18.47 17.35
N ASP A 286 -9.47 17.50 17.37
CA ASP A 286 -10.24 17.08 18.54
C ASP A 286 -9.63 15.87 19.27
N GLY A 287 -8.41 15.47 18.93
CA GLY A 287 -7.59 14.53 19.69
C GLY A 287 -7.57 13.07 19.21
N SER A 288 -8.09 12.77 18.02
CA SER A 288 -7.86 11.48 17.36
C SER A 288 -6.52 11.47 16.63
N THR A 289 -5.82 10.35 16.54
CA THR A 289 -4.76 10.23 15.52
C THR A 289 -5.39 10.21 14.13
N THR A 290 -4.62 10.53 13.08
CA THR A 290 -5.09 10.39 11.70
C THR A 290 -5.55 8.95 11.43
N PHE A 291 -4.79 7.95 11.92
CA PHE A 291 -5.11 6.53 11.81
C PHE A 291 -6.46 6.14 12.43
N ARG A 292 -6.77 6.65 13.64
CA ARG A 292 -8.03 6.37 14.35
C ARG A 292 -9.18 7.33 14.01
N SER A 293 -8.94 8.34 13.17
CA SER A 293 -9.97 9.28 12.75
C SER A 293 -10.97 8.69 11.75
N ALA A 294 -10.64 7.52 11.18
CA ALA A 294 -11.46 6.84 10.19
C ALA A 294 -12.91 6.60 10.67
N THR A 295 -13.88 7.06 9.88
CA THR A 295 -15.29 6.66 10.03
C THR A 295 -15.44 5.16 9.79
N PHE A 296 -14.80 4.62 8.74
CA PHE A 296 -14.83 3.21 8.42
C PHE A 296 -13.39 2.68 8.25
N ALA A 297 -12.96 1.75 9.09
CA ALA A 297 -11.63 1.15 9.06
C ALA A 297 -11.71 -0.35 8.74
N ILE A 298 -10.88 -0.82 7.80
CA ILE A 298 -10.83 -2.22 7.38
C ILE A 298 -9.41 -2.76 7.53
N THR A 299 -9.25 -3.86 8.25
CA THR A 299 -7.98 -4.61 8.36
C THR A 299 -8.12 -6.06 7.87
N GLY A 300 -9.32 -6.64 7.93
CA GLY A 300 -9.59 -8.00 7.48
C GLY A 300 -9.50 -8.15 5.95
N SER A 301 -8.67 -9.09 5.47
CA SER A 301 -8.42 -9.32 4.04
C SER A 301 -9.66 -9.76 3.24
N GLY A 302 -9.71 -9.44 1.95
CA GLY A 302 -10.76 -9.88 1.03
C GLY A 302 -12.07 -9.10 1.18
N PHE A 303 -12.01 -7.92 1.78
CA PHE A 303 -13.15 -7.03 1.98
C PHE A 303 -13.70 -6.50 0.64
N ILE A 304 -15.02 -6.43 0.52
CA ILE A 304 -15.68 -5.79 -0.62
C ILE A 304 -16.73 -4.81 -0.10
N ALA A 305 -16.78 -3.61 -0.67
CA ALA A 305 -17.93 -2.72 -0.53
C ALA A 305 -18.49 -2.35 -1.90
N ARG A 306 -19.82 -2.23 -1.97
CA ARG A 306 -20.53 -1.86 -3.19
C ARG A 306 -21.72 -0.97 -2.89
N ASP A 307 -21.97 0.02 -3.75
CA ASP A 307 -23.18 0.84 -3.75
C ASP A 307 -23.42 1.58 -2.40
N MET A 308 -22.38 2.22 -1.84
CA MET A 308 -22.41 2.90 -0.52
C MET A 308 -21.53 4.15 -0.46
N THR A 309 -21.86 5.11 0.40
CA THR A 309 -21.00 6.25 0.76
C THR A 309 -20.36 6.07 2.13
N PHE A 310 -19.07 6.42 2.24
CA PHE A 310 -18.34 6.59 3.49
C PHE A 310 -17.94 8.05 3.65
N GLU A 311 -18.30 8.67 4.78
CA GLU A 311 -18.16 10.11 4.97
C GLU A 311 -17.52 10.48 6.32
N ASN A 312 -16.67 11.51 6.29
CA ASN A 312 -16.24 12.23 7.49
C ASN A 312 -16.66 13.71 7.39
N THR A 313 -17.50 14.14 8.34
CA THR A 313 -18.16 15.45 8.35
C THR A 313 -17.45 16.48 9.23
N ALA A 314 -16.22 16.21 9.72
CA ALA A 314 -15.49 17.12 10.61
C ALA A 314 -15.31 18.54 10.02
N GLY A 315 -15.11 18.63 8.70
CA GLY A 315 -14.89 19.89 7.99
C GLY A 315 -13.40 20.27 7.89
N PRO A 316 -13.06 21.23 7.01
CA PRO A 316 -11.66 21.53 6.69
C PRO A 316 -10.91 22.23 7.83
N GLN A 317 -11.64 22.87 8.77
CA GLN A 317 -11.11 23.48 10.01
C GLN A 317 -10.61 22.47 11.04
N LYS A 318 -10.88 21.17 10.84
CA LYS A 318 -10.52 20.10 11.77
C LYS A 318 -9.27 19.33 11.36
N HIS A 319 -8.59 19.79 10.31
CA HIS A 319 -7.40 19.15 9.74
C HIS A 319 -7.70 17.70 9.32
N GLN A 320 -6.78 16.75 9.56
CA GLN A 320 -6.92 15.36 9.10
C GLN A 320 -8.17 14.70 9.71
N ALA A 321 -9.03 14.16 8.84
CA ALA A 321 -10.28 13.52 9.23
C ALA A 321 -10.69 12.46 8.18
N VAL A 322 -10.36 11.21 8.47
CA VAL A 322 -10.47 10.11 7.50
C VAL A 322 -11.92 9.62 7.39
N ALA A 323 -12.42 9.50 6.15
CA ALA A 323 -13.72 8.88 5.87
C ALA A 323 -13.58 7.35 5.80
N LEU A 324 -12.58 6.85 5.07
CA LEU A 324 -12.30 5.43 5.00
C LEU A 324 -10.80 5.15 5.07
N ARG A 325 -10.43 4.17 5.89
CA ARG A 325 -9.08 3.60 5.95
C ARG A 325 -9.12 2.13 5.57
N SER A 326 -8.42 1.74 4.50
CA SER A 326 -8.28 0.34 4.11
C SER A 326 -6.85 -0.13 4.28
N GLY A 327 -6.62 -1.08 5.18
CA GLY A 327 -5.43 -1.93 5.26
C GLY A 327 -5.71 -3.38 4.86
N SER A 328 -6.84 -3.63 4.19
CA SER A 328 -7.25 -4.97 3.75
C SER A 328 -6.56 -5.36 2.45
N ASP A 329 -5.78 -6.44 2.50
CA ASP A 329 -5.26 -7.08 1.29
C ASP A 329 -6.40 -7.64 0.43
N LEU A 330 -6.27 -7.50 -0.89
CA LEU A 330 -7.27 -7.90 -1.88
C LEU A 330 -8.65 -7.26 -1.67
N SER A 331 -8.68 -5.99 -1.25
CA SER A 331 -9.94 -5.26 -1.07
C SER A 331 -10.47 -4.65 -2.37
N VAL A 332 -11.80 -4.63 -2.54
CA VAL A 332 -12.48 -4.01 -3.68
C VAL A 332 -13.57 -3.04 -3.24
N PHE A 333 -13.61 -1.88 -3.86
CA PHE A 333 -14.68 -0.89 -3.70
C PHE A 333 -15.29 -0.61 -5.06
N TYR A 334 -16.60 -0.82 -5.20
CA TYR A 334 -17.30 -0.71 -6.47
C TYR A 334 -18.54 0.19 -6.38
N ARG A 335 -18.56 1.30 -7.11
CA ARG A 335 -19.63 2.31 -6.99
C ARG A 335 -19.81 2.80 -5.56
N CYS A 336 -18.68 3.11 -4.93
CA CYS A 336 -18.63 3.71 -3.60
C CYS A 336 -18.28 5.19 -3.70
N SER A 337 -18.75 5.98 -2.75
CA SER A 337 -18.29 7.36 -2.58
C SER A 337 -17.52 7.53 -1.28
N PHE A 338 -16.46 8.35 -1.33
CA PHE A 338 -15.63 8.71 -0.18
C PHE A 338 -15.66 10.23 -0.05
N LYS A 339 -16.26 10.73 1.02
CA LYS A 339 -16.56 12.16 1.20
C LYS A 339 -15.85 12.71 2.44
N GLY A 340 -15.02 13.73 2.25
CA GLY A 340 -14.32 14.41 3.34
C GLY A 340 -13.71 15.73 2.88
N TYR A 341 -12.68 16.16 3.61
CA TYR A 341 -11.86 17.32 3.29
C TYR A 341 -10.38 16.92 3.24
N GLN A 342 -9.61 17.17 4.31
CA GLN A 342 -8.23 16.73 4.41
C GLN A 342 -8.19 15.25 4.78
N ASP A 343 -7.32 14.47 4.11
CA ASP A 343 -7.06 13.06 4.40
C ASP A 343 -8.30 12.15 4.26
N THR A 344 -9.12 12.36 3.22
CA THR A 344 -10.42 11.67 3.07
C THR A 344 -10.29 10.15 2.96
N LEU A 345 -9.44 9.66 2.05
CA LEU A 345 -9.28 8.23 1.76
C LEU A 345 -7.86 7.78 2.08
N TYR A 346 -7.72 7.05 3.19
CA TYR A 346 -6.47 6.47 3.61
C TYR A 346 -6.31 5.07 2.99
N VAL A 347 -5.65 5.02 1.83
CA VAL A 347 -5.16 3.79 1.18
C VAL A 347 -3.94 3.26 1.93
N TYR A 348 -4.20 2.75 3.14
CA TYR A 348 -3.21 2.52 4.19
C TYR A 348 -2.08 1.59 3.77
N ALA A 349 -2.41 0.35 3.41
CA ALA A 349 -1.44 -0.68 3.06
C ALA A 349 -2.12 -1.79 2.22
N GLN A 350 -1.31 -2.75 1.75
CA GLN A 350 -1.74 -3.94 1.01
C GLN A 350 -2.36 -3.63 -0.37
N ARG A 351 -2.90 -4.64 -1.07
CA ARG A 351 -3.46 -4.50 -2.42
C ARG A 351 -4.93 -4.10 -2.41
N GLN A 352 -5.28 -3.09 -3.19
CA GLN A 352 -6.63 -2.51 -3.21
C GLN A 352 -7.04 -2.12 -4.62
N PHE A 353 -8.33 -2.31 -4.94
CA PHE A 353 -8.91 -1.92 -6.23
C PHE A 353 -10.18 -1.11 -6.04
N TYR A 354 -10.24 0.05 -6.69
CA TYR A 354 -11.39 0.96 -6.65
C TYR A 354 -11.92 1.12 -8.07
N ARG A 355 -13.22 0.87 -8.27
CA ARG A 355 -13.88 0.88 -9.58
C ARG A 355 -15.15 1.70 -9.55
N ASP A 356 -15.33 2.60 -10.51
CA ASP A 356 -16.54 3.42 -10.66
C ASP A 356 -16.87 4.22 -9.37
N CYS A 357 -15.84 4.68 -8.64
CA CYS A 357 -16.00 5.37 -7.36
C CYS A 357 -15.88 6.89 -7.49
N ASP A 358 -16.49 7.61 -6.55
CA ASP A 358 -16.34 9.06 -6.41
C ASP A 358 -15.53 9.40 -5.14
N VAL A 359 -14.46 10.17 -5.27
CA VAL A 359 -13.63 10.61 -4.15
C VAL A 359 -13.65 12.14 -4.07
N TYR A 360 -13.97 12.68 -2.91
CA TYR A 360 -14.06 14.12 -2.67
C TYR A 360 -13.11 14.55 -1.56
N GLY A 361 -12.34 15.62 -1.78
CA GLY A 361 -11.51 16.17 -0.71
C GLY A 361 -10.68 17.38 -1.13
N THR A 362 -9.74 17.77 -0.27
CA THR A 362 -8.97 19.02 -0.39
C THR A 362 -7.46 18.76 -0.40
N GLN A 363 -6.83 18.75 0.76
CA GLN A 363 -5.43 18.42 0.94
C GLN A 363 -5.26 16.91 1.19
N ASP A 364 -4.33 16.31 0.45
CA ASP A 364 -3.87 14.92 0.58
C ASP A 364 -5.00 13.90 0.64
N PHE A 365 -6.07 14.14 -0.11
CA PHE A 365 -7.33 13.42 0.13
C PHE A 365 -7.33 11.96 -0.34
N VAL A 366 -6.30 11.52 -1.06
CA VAL A 366 -5.94 10.11 -1.28
C VAL A 366 -4.49 9.89 -0.86
N PHE A 367 -4.26 9.17 0.23
CA PHE A 367 -2.94 9.07 0.83
C PHE A 367 -2.67 7.72 1.49
N GLY A 368 -1.39 7.40 1.69
CA GLY A 368 -0.94 6.15 2.29
C GLY A 368 0.07 5.39 1.43
N ASP A 369 0.28 4.11 1.76
CA ASP A 369 1.32 3.26 1.18
C ASP A 369 0.77 1.92 0.66
N ALA A 370 -0.48 1.88 0.20
CA ALA A 370 -1.03 0.72 -0.48
C ALA A 370 -0.42 0.47 -1.87
N ILE A 371 -0.63 -0.73 -2.38
CA ILE A 371 -0.56 -1.05 -3.81
C ILE A 371 -1.99 -0.86 -4.33
N VAL A 372 -2.28 0.29 -4.96
CA VAL A 372 -3.67 0.64 -5.30
C VAL A 372 -3.84 1.10 -6.74
N VAL A 373 -4.91 0.62 -7.38
CA VAL A 373 -5.39 1.15 -8.67
C VAL A 373 -6.82 1.64 -8.51
N PHE A 374 -7.03 2.89 -8.93
CA PHE A 374 -8.34 3.49 -9.15
C PHE A 374 -8.63 3.44 -10.64
N GLN A 375 -9.72 2.78 -11.04
CA GLN A 375 -10.10 2.64 -12.44
C GLN A 375 -11.51 3.17 -12.67
N ASN A 376 -11.66 4.09 -13.64
CA ASN A 376 -12.95 4.73 -13.93
C ASN A 376 -13.56 5.45 -12.73
N CYS A 377 -12.72 6.11 -11.92
CA CYS A 377 -13.16 6.87 -10.76
C CYS A 377 -13.24 8.37 -11.08
N ASN A 378 -14.04 9.11 -10.30
CA ASN A 378 -14.06 10.56 -10.32
C ASN A 378 -13.39 11.12 -9.06
N PHE A 379 -12.41 12.01 -9.24
CA PHE A 379 -11.76 12.74 -8.17
C PHE A 379 -12.23 14.19 -8.22
N ASN A 380 -12.91 14.62 -7.17
CA ASN A 380 -13.59 15.89 -7.08
C ASN A 380 -12.91 16.77 -6.03
N LEU A 381 -12.09 17.71 -6.50
CA LEU A 381 -11.39 18.65 -5.63
C LEU A 381 -12.39 19.65 -5.05
N ARG A 382 -12.46 19.73 -3.73
CA ARG A 382 -13.34 20.63 -2.99
C ARG A 382 -12.69 21.94 -2.66
N ARG A 383 -13.48 22.90 -2.20
CA ARG A 383 -12.97 24.16 -1.64
C ARG A 383 -12.26 23.92 -0.30
N PRO A 384 -10.95 24.18 -0.17
CA PRO A 384 -10.22 24.12 1.10
C PRO A 384 -10.48 25.36 1.97
N LEU A 385 -9.84 25.43 3.14
CA LEU A 385 -9.80 26.69 3.90
C LEU A 385 -9.07 27.79 3.12
N GLY A 386 -9.32 29.05 3.50
CA GLY A 386 -8.55 30.17 2.97
C GLY A 386 -7.04 29.95 3.15
N ASN A 387 -6.25 30.28 2.12
CA ASN A 387 -4.79 30.11 2.04
C ASN A 387 -4.26 28.67 2.01
N GLN A 388 -5.13 27.65 2.00
CA GLN A 388 -4.71 26.29 1.73
C GLN A 388 -4.69 26.00 0.22
N MET A 389 -3.98 24.94 -0.13
CA MET A 389 -3.92 24.39 -1.49
C MET A 389 -4.50 22.98 -1.46
N ASN A 390 -5.04 22.55 -2.59
CA ASN A 390 -5.47 21.18 -2.76
C ASN A 390 -4.33 20.31 -3.29
N THR A 391 -4.29 19.07 -2.82
CA THR A 391 -3.38 18.02 -3.31
C THR A 391 -4.19 16.74 -3.40
N LEU A 392 -4.25 16.14 -4.59
CA LEU A 392 -5.01 14.92 -4.78
C LEU A 392 -4.35 13.74 -4.07
N THR A 393 -3.07 13.49 -4.34
CA THR A 393 -2.33 12.41 -3.69
C THR A 393 -1.25 12.87 -2.70
N ALA A 394 -1.04 12.05 -1.67
CA ALA A 394 0.15 12.07 -0.83
C ALA A 394 0.64 10.64 -0.57
N GLN A 395 1.44 10.10 -1.48
CA GLN A 395 1.88 8.70 -1.41
C GLN A 395 3.11 8.55 -0.51
N ALA A 396 3.09 7.51 0.34
CA ALA A 396 3.95 7.38 1.52
C ALA A 396 5.08 6.33 1.41
N ARG A 397 5.51 5.96 0.21
CA ARG A 397 6.57 4.95 0.06
C ARG A 397 7.91 5.45 0.59
N THR A 398 8.52 4.73 1.53
CA THR A 398 9.81 5.10 2.16
C THR A 398 11.00 4.25 1.75
N ASP A 399 10.76 3.09 1.15
CA ASP A 399 11.82 2.19 0.69
C ASP A 399 11.64 1.89 -0.82
N PRO A 400 12.71 1.99 -1.65
CA PRO A 400 12.62 1.77 -3.09
C PRO A 400 12.30 0.30 -3.46
N ASN A 401 12.44 -0.62 -2.50
CA ASN A 401 12.11 -2.01 -2.68
C ASN A 401 10.62 -2.30 -2.49
N GLU A 402 9.83 -1.36 -1.98
CA GLU A 402 8.39 -1.56 -1.82
C GLU A 402 7.69 -1.65 -3.18
N ASN A 403 6.68 -2.52 -3.25
CA ASN A 403 5.83 -2.67 -4.44
C ASN A 403 4.62 -1.70 -4.44
N THR A 404 4.60 -0.72 -3.52
CA THR A 404 3.49 0.20 -3.25
C THR A 404 3.43 1.41 -4.18
N GLY A 405 2.26 2.03 -4.30
CA GLY A 405 2.05 3.20 -5.15
C GLY A 405 0.58 3.44 -5.43
N ILE A 406 0.25 4.68 -5.79
CA ILE A 406 -1.11 5.09 -6.18
C ILE A 406 -1.18 5.21 -7.70
N ILE A 407 -2.04 4.41 -8.32
CA ILE A 407 -2.29 4.47 -9.76
C ILE A 407 -3.70 4.97 -10.03
N ILE A 408 -3.82 6.05 -10.81
CA ILE A 408 -5.08 6.59 -11.30
C ILE A 408 -5.17 6.26 -12.79
N HIS A 409 -6.08 5.37 -13.16
CA HIS A 409 -6.21 4.79 -14.50
C HIS A 409 -7.61 5.07 -15.06
N ASN A 410 -7.69 5.54 -16.30
CA ASN A 410 -8.94 5.78 -17.02
C ASN A 410 -10.00 6.51 -16.17
N SER A 411 -9.62 7.61 -15.53
CA SER A 411 -10.44 8.30 -14.52
C SER A 411 -10.71 9.76 -14.90
N ARG A 412 -11.38 10.51 -14.04
CA ARG A 412 -11.61 11.96 -14.19
C ARG A 412 -11.15 12.73 -12.97
N ILE A 413 -10.45 13.83 -13.18
CA ILE A 413 -10.04 14.78 -12.14
C ILE A 413 -10.73 16.12 -12.43
N THR A 414 -11.58 16.59 -11.51
CA THR A 414 -12.43 17.78 -11.71
C THR A 414 -12.59 18.59 -10.42
N ALA A 415 -13.13 19.80 -10.54
CA ALA A 415 -13.54 20.61 -9.40
C ALA A 415 -14.96 20.23 -8.95
N ALA A 416 -15.14 20.01 -7.65
CA ALA A 416 -16.45 19.89 -7.03
C ALA A 416 -17.22 21.22 -7.14
N SER A 417 -18.54 21.17 -6.95
CA SER A 417 -19.42 22.33 -7.09
C SER A 417 -19.01 23.52 -6.21
N ASP A 418 -18.49 23.26 -5.01
CA ASP A 418 -18.03 24.29 -4.06
C ASP A 418 -16.70 24.96 -4.46
N LEU A 419 -15.91 24.34 -5.34
CA LEU A 419 -14.63 24.86 -5.85
C LEU A 419 -14.79 25.60 -7.19
N LYS A 420 -15.72 25.17 -8.07
CA LYS A 420 -15.82 25.64 -9.46
C LYS A 420 -15.80 27.17 -9.61
N SER A 421 -16.52 27.90 -8.78
CA SER A 421 -16.62 29.37 -8.86
C SER A 421 -15.35 30.11 -8.41
N VAL A 422 -14.47 29.44 -7.65
CA VAL A 422 -13.26 30.03 -7.05
C VAL A 422 -11.97 29.30 -7.46
N GLN A 423 -12.05 28.33 -8.39
CA GLN A 423 -10.92 27.48 -8.75
C GLN A 423 -9.72 28.28 -9.28
N GLY A 424 -9.94 29.41 -9.96
CA GLY A 424 -8.86 30.28 -10.44
C GLY A 424 -8.06 30.96 -9.34
N SER A 425 -8.56 30.97 -8.10
CA SER A 425 -7.89 31.55 -6.93
C SER A 425 -7.31 30.49 -5.99
N ILE A 426 -7.51 29.20 -6.27
CA ILE A 426 -7.10 28.10 -5.40
C ILE A 426 -6.19 27.17 -6.19
N ARG A 427 -4.91 27.15 -5.81
CA ARG A 427 -3.94 26.24 -6.42
C ARG A 427 -4.23 24.80 -6.02
N SER A 428 -4.29 23.93 -7.02
CA SER A 428 -4.53 22.51 -6.84
C SER A 428 -3.51 21.69 -7.61
N TYR A 429 -3.05 20.60 -7.01
CA TYR A 429 -2.00 19.76 -7.55
C TYR A 429 -2.42 18.29 -7.58
N LEU A 430 -1.82 17.53 -8.50
CA LEU A 430 -1.99 16.07 -8.64
C LEU A 430 -1.47 15.32 -7.40
N GLY A 431 -0.46 15.87 -6.72
CA GLY A 431 0.00 15.34 -5.44
C GLY A 431 1.29 15.97 -4.93
N ARG A 432 1.74 15.48 -3.78
CA ARG A 432 3.01 15.84 -3.12
C ARG A 432 3.67 14.64 -2.43
N PRO A 433 5.02 14.57 -2.38
CA PRO A 433 5.71 13.37 -1.92
C PRO A 433 5.81 13.32 -0.40
N TRP A 434 4.81 12.73 0.25
CA TRP A 434 4.82 12.55 1.71
C TRP A 434 6.09 11.83 2.19
N GLN A 435 6.58 10.87 1.40
CA GLN A 435 7.80 10.12 1.73
C GLN A 435 8.80 10.05 0.57
N LYS A 436 10.05 9.71 0.91
CA LYS A 436 11.24 9.86 0.05
C LYS A 436 11.12 9.20 -1.32
N TYR A 437 10.43 8.07 -1.43
CA TYR A 437 10.27 7.31 -2.68
C TYR A 437 8.84 7.34 -3.20
N SER A 438 8.08 8.39 -2.86
CA SER A 438 6.68 8.57 -3.24
C SER A 438 6.42 8.17 -4.69
N ARG A 439 5.41 7.34 -4.94
CA ARG A 439 5.10 6.82 -6.28
C ARG A 439 3.64 7.03 -6.63
N THR A 440 3.39 7.83 -7.66
CA THR A 440 2.04 8.08 -8.19
C THR A 440 2.08 8.12 -9.72
N VAL A 441 1.16 7.41 -10.36
CA VAL A 441 1.02 7.40 -11.82
C VAL A 441 -0.40 7.76 -12.20
N ILE A 442 -0.55 8.72 -13.10
CA ILE A 442 -1.85 9.17 -13.62
C ILE A 442 -1.87 8.92 -15.11
N MET A 443 -2.73 8.01 -15.56
CA MET A 443 -2.72 7.54 -16.93
C MET A 443 -4.12 7.43 -17.55
N THR A 444 -4.23 7.77 -18.84
CA THR A 444 -5.49 7.76 -19.62
C THR A 444 -6.63 8.52 -18.95
N THR A 445 -6.30 9.54 -18.15
CA THR A 445 -7.23 10.24 -17.26
C THR A 445 -7.59 11.60 -17.83
N SER A 446 -8.86 11.99 -17.76
CA SER A 446 -9.33 13.34 -18.11
C SER A 446 -9.04 14.28 -16.94
N ILE A 447 -8.28 15.35 -17.18
CA ILE A 447 -7.90 16.33 -16.19
C ILE A 447 -8.49 17.69 -16.60
N ASP A 448 -9.43 18.19 -15.81
CA ASP A 448 -10.03 19.51 -16.04
C ASP A 448 -9.06 20.64 -15.67
N ASN A 449 -9.43 21.89 -15.98
CA ASN A 449 -8.62 23.08 -15.73
C ASN A 449 -8.66 23.54 -14.25
N VAL A 450 -8.50 22.57 -13.35
CA VAL A 450 -8.43 22.77 -11.89
C VAL A 450 -6.99 22.59 -11.39
N ILE A 451 -6.16 21.87 -12.14
CA ILE A 451 -4.77 21.56 -11.77
C ILE A 451 -3.83 22.66 -12.25
N ASP A 452 -2.98 23.13 -11.35
CA ASP A 452 -1.90 24.09 -11.63
C ASP A 452 -0.97 23.54 -12.73
N PRO A 453 -0.50 24.35 -13.70
CA PRO A 453 0.38 23.88 -14.77
C PRO A 453 1.63 23.13 -14.29
N ALA A 454 2.16 23.45 -13.10
CA ALA A 454 3.27 22.73 -12.48
C ALA A 454 2.93 21.25 -12.23
N GLY A 455 1.64 20.92 -12.04
CA GLY A 455 1.09 19.59 -11.84
C GLY A 455 1.32 19.04 -10.44
N TRP A 456 2.55 19.12 -9.93
CA TRP A 456 2.98 18.49 -8.68
C TRP A 456 3.57 19.52 -7.71
N LEU A 457 3.37 19.31 -6.41
CA LEU A 457 3.82 20.22 -5.35
C LEU A 457 4.97 19.60 -4.54
N PRO A 458 6.08 20.31 -4.26
CA PRO A 458 7.10 19.81 -3.34
C PRO A 458 6.52 19.59 -1.94
N TRP A 459 7.00 18.57 -1.22
CA TRP A 459 6.66 18.41 0.19
C TRP A 459 7.34 19.48 1.04
N SER A 460 8.67 19.59 0.92
CA SER A 460 9.47 20.64 1.56
C SER A 460 10.84 20.75 0.86
N GLY A 461 11.19 21.95 0.37
CA GLY A 461 12.44 22.18 -0.34
C GLY A 461 12.70 21.15 -1.45
N ASN A 462 13.88 20.53 -1.42
CA ASN A 462 14.29 19.50 -2.39
C ASN A 462 14.05 18.05 -1.92
N PHE A 463 13.29 17.86 -0.83
CA PHE A 463 12.99 16.51 -0.33
C PHE A 463 12.29 15.66 -1.40
N ALA A 464 12.76 14.42 -1.57
CA ALA A 464 12.24 13.41 -2.49
C ALA A 464 12.29 13.71 -4.00
N LEU A 465 12.58 14.95 -4.43
CA LEU A 465 12.42 15.36 -5.84
C LEU A 465 13.23 14.55 -6.85
N SER A 466 14.35 13.96 -6.43
CA SER A 466 15.19 13.08 -7.27
C SER A 466 14.92 11.59 -7.10
N THR A 467 14.14 11.18 -6.10
CA THR A 467 13.94 9.76 -5.72
C THR A 467 12.50 9.30 -5.83
N LEU A 468 11.53 10.22 -5.85
CA LEU A 468 10.13 9.93 -6.14
C LEU A 468 9.95 9.41 -7.57
N TYR A 469 8.80 8.81 -7.86
CA TYR A 469 8.38 8.42 -9.21
C TYR A 469 6.98 8.94 -9.47
N TYR A 470 6.88 10.13 -10.06
CA TYR A 470 5.64 10.73 -10.52
C TYR A 470 5.56 10.68 -12.03
N ALA A 471 4.48 10.10 -12.55
CA ALA A 471 4.37 9.85 -13.97
C ALA A 471 2.99 10.16 -14.54
N GLU A 472 2.98 10.71 -15.76
CA GLU A 472 1.78 10.97 -16.54
C GLU A 472 1.84 10.24 -17.89
N TYR A 473 0.73 9.63 -18.31
CA TYR A 473 0.64 8.90 -19.59
C TYR A 473 -0.71 9.12 -20.27
N MET A 474 -0.71 9.66 -21.50
CA MET A 474 -1.93 9.77 -22.33
C MET A 474 -3.14 10.40 -21.61
N ASN A 475 -2.89 11.36 -20.73
CA ASN A 475 -3.96 12.14 -20.11
C ASN A 475 -4.57 13.12 -21.12
N SER A 476 -5.82 13.50 -20.90
CA SER A 476 -6.57 14.40 -21.79
C SER A 476 -7.28 15.50 -21.00
N GLY A 477 -7.84 16.49 -21.69
CA GLY A 477 -8.51 17.62 -21.05
C GLY A 477 -7.57 18.80 -20.79
N PRO A 478 -8.14 19.97 -20.41
CA PRO A 478 -7.40 21.23 -20.37
C PRO A 478 -6.30 21.28 -19.29
N GLY A 479 -6.37 20.48 -18.23
CA GLY A 479 -5.33 20.37 -17.20
C GLY A 479 -4.23 19.34 -17.51
N ALA A 480 -4.32 18.61 -18.62
CA ALA A 480 -3.40 17.52 -18.95
C ALA A 480 -2.12 17.98 -19.68
N ALA A 481 -2.02 19.24 -20.08
CA ALA A 481 -0.85 19.76 -20.77
C ALA A 481 0.41 19.65 -19.90
N THR A 482 1.45 19.00 -20.41
CA THR A 482 2.68 18.73 -19.64
C THR A 482 3.78 19.78 -19.82
N GLY A 483 3.63 20.73 -20.76
CA GLY A 483 4.67 21.72 -21.08
C GLY A 483 5.06 22.66 -19.92
N GLY A 484 4.17 22.84 -18.94
CA GLY A 484 4.40 23.65 -17.74
C GLY A 484 4.79 22.87 -16.48
N ARG A 485 4.95 21.54 -16.59
CA ARG A 485 5.21 20.67 -15.43
C ARG A 485 6.56 20.95 -14.79
N VAL A 486 6.67 20.57 -13.53
CA VAL A 486 7.94 20.56 -12.77
C VAL A 486 9.05 19.80 -13.49
N LYS A 487 10.31 20.20 -13.26
CA LYS A 487 11.51 19.61 -13.88
C LYS A 487 12.30 18.71 -12.92
N TRP A 488 11.61 18.01 -12.03
CA TRP A 488 12.24 17.16 -11.02
C TRP A 488 12.82 15.88 -11.64
N GLY A 489 13.91 15.35 -11.07
CA GLY A 489 14.52 14.11 -11.56
C GLY A 489 13.59 12.89 -11.45
N GLY A 490 12.66 12.89 -10.49
CA GLY A 490 11.65 11.85 -10.32
C GLY A 490 10.33 12.07 -11.09
N PHE A 491 10.20 13.16 -11.85
CA PHE A 491 9.02 13.38 -12.69
C PHE A 491 9.25 12.82 -14.10
N HIS A 492 8.25 12.11 -14.62
CA HIS A 492 8.34 11.38 -15.88
C HIS A 492 7.10 11.60 -16.75
N ILE A 493 7.32 11.89 -18.03
CA ILE A 493 6.27 11.79 -19.05
C ILE A 493 6.49 10.45 -19.74
N LEU A 494 5.56 9.51 -19.52
CA LEU A 494 5.65 8.21 -20.18
C LEU A 494 5.15 8.33 -21.61
N THR A 495 5.88 7.74 -22.55
CA THR A 495 5.51 7.71 -23.97
C THR A 495 5.33 6.28 -24.49
N SER A 496 5.87 5.29 -23.77
CA SER A 496 5.80 3.88 -24.15
C SER A 496 4.60 3.18 -23.48
N PRO A 497 3.70 2.53 -24.27
CA PRO A 497 2.68 1.65 -23.72
C PRO A 497 3.26 0.51 -22.87
N ALA A 498 4.48 0.04 -23.18
CA ALA A 498 5.13 -1.02 -22.40
C ALA A 498 5.57 -0.54 -21.01
N GLU A 499 5.93 0.73 -20.86
CA GLU A 499 6.27 1.32 -19.57
C GLU A 499 5.02 1.63 -18.75
N ALA A 500 4.04 2.29 -19.37
CA ALA A 500 2.75 2.58 -18.73
C ALA A 500 2.00 1.30 -18.34
N GLY A 501 2.08 0.26 -19.18
CA GLY A 501 1.44 -1.03 -18.93
C GLY A 501 1.93 -1.74 -17.66
N LYS A 502 3.12 -1.43 -17.14
CA LYS A 502 3.60 -1.94 -15.84
C LYS A 502 2.71 -1.50 -14.68
N PHE A 503 1.99 -0.39 -14.84
CA PHE A 503 1.08 0.18 -13.86
C PHE A 503 -0.38 -0.23 -14.08
N SER A 504 -0.69 -1.06 -15.08
CA SER A 504 -2.05 -1.53 -15.32
C SER A 504 -2.53 -2.45 -14.19
N VAL A 505 -3.86 -2.65 -14.08
CA VAL A 505 -4.46 -3.53 -13.06
C VAL A 505 -3.84 -4.94 -13.07
N GLY A 506 -3.65 -5.51 -14.27
CA GLY A 506 -3.09 -6.84 -14.44
C GLY A 506 -1.65 -6.98 -13.93
N ASN A 507 -0.80 -5.98 -14.17
CA ASN A 507 0.62 -6.05 -13.82
C ASN A 507 0.92 -5.51 -12.42
N PHE A 508 0.30 -4.40 -12.03
CA PHE A 508 0.60 -3.74 -10.76
C PHE A 508 -0.08 -4.40 -9.56
N LEU A 509 -1.31 -4.89 -9.72
CA LEU A 509 -2.06 -5.56 -8.63
C LEU A 509 -2.04 -7.08 -8.73
N ALA A 510 -1.41 -7.65 -9.75
CA ALA A 510 -1.70 -9.01 -10.20
C ALA A 510 -3.22 -9.24 -10.36
N GLY A 511 -3.97 -8.22 -10.81
CA GLY A 511 -5.43 -8.15 -10.67
C GLY A 511 -6.19 -9.34 -11.27
N ASN A 512 -5.66 -9.92 -12.34
CA ASN A 512 -6.22 -11.10 -13.01
C ASN A 512 -6.35 -12.32 -12.08
N SER A 513 -5.54 -12.41 -11.01
CA SER A 513 -5.56 -13.56 -10.11
C SER A 513 -6.54 -13.44 -8.96
N TRP A 514 -7.26 -12.33 -8.81
CA TRP A 514 -8.15 -12.13 -7.66
C TRP A 514 -9.40 -11.27 -7.94
N ILE A 515 -9.33 -10.26 -8.81
CA ILE A 515 -10.46 -9.38 -9.14
C ILE A 515 -11.59 -10.11 -9.88
N PRO A 516 -11.37 -11.04 -10.85
CA PRO A 516 -12.47 -11.77 -11.47
C PRO A 516 -13.37 -12.47 -10.44
N GLY A 517 -12.77 -12.89 -9.32
CA GLY A 517 -13.47 -13.50 -8.21
C GLY A 517 -14.37 -12.57 -7.41
N THR A 518 -14.40 -11.28 -7.67
CA THR A 518 -15.29 -10.33 -6.98
C THR A 518 -16.51 -9.97 -7.82
N GLY A 519 -16.57 -10.42 -9.08
CA GLY A 519 -17.60 -10.04 -10.06
C GLY A 519 -17.60 -8.57 -10.44
N VAL A 520 -16.64 -7.78 -9.94
CA VAL A 520 -16.48 -6.36 -10.29
C VAL A 520 -15.80 -6.26 -11.66
N PRO A 521 -16.34 -5.45 -12.58
CA PRO A 521 -15.72 -5.26 -13.89
C PRO A 521 -14.36 -4.57 -13.75
N PHE A 522 -13.39 -4.99 -14.55
CA PHE A 522 -12.09 -4.32 -14.62
C PHE A 522 -11.44 -4.50 -15.99
N THR A 523 -10.65 -3.51 -16.40
CA THR A 523 -9.75 -3.61 -17.54
C THR A 523 -8.36 -3.98 -17.03
N SER A 524 -7.81 -5.08 -17.52
CA SER A 524 -6.51 -5.61 -17.06
C SER A 524 -5.31 -4.81 -17.59
N GLY A 525 -5.36 -4.41 -18.86
CA GLY A 525 -4.30 -3.67 -19.56
C GLY A 525 -4.50 -2.15 -19.52
N LEU A 526 -3.85 -1.45 -20.46
CA LEU A 526 -4.03 -0.01 -20.68
C LEU A 526 -5.39 0.32 -21.28
#